data_AF-A0A9Q0Z752-F1
#
_entry.id   AF-A0A9Q0Z752-F1
#
_cell.length_a   1.000
_cell.length_b   1.000
_cell.length_c   1.000
_cell.angle_alpha   90.00
_cell.angle_beta   90.00
_cell.angle_gamma   90.00
#
_symmetry.space_group_name_H-M   'P 1'
#
loop_
_entity.id
_entity.type
_entity.pdbx_description
1 polymer ?
#
loop_
_entity_poly.entity_id
_entity_poly.type
_entity_poly.pdbx_seq_one_letter_code
_entity_poly.pdbx_strand_id
1 'polypeptide(L)' 'MALMGGFARIGNNEVTVLVNDAEKGSDIDPQEAQQTLEIAEANLRKAEGKRQIIEAR' A
#
# COMPACT_ATOMS: atom_id res chain seq x y z
N MET A 1 -12.07 -0.34 3.55
CA MET A 1 -11.23 -1.49 3.17
C MET A 1 -10.08 -0.92 2.38
N ALA A 2 -8.85 -1.18 2.79
CA ALA A 2 -7.65 -0.83 2.06
C ALA A 2 -7.24 -2.04 1.18
N LEU A 3 -6.84 -1.79 -0.06
CA LEU A 3 -6.49 -2.82 -1.04
C LEU A 3 -5.06 -2.57 -1.51
N MET A 4 -4.19 -3.58 -1.41
CA MET A 4 -2.75 -3.44 -1.70
C MET A 4 -2.39 -4.05 -3.06
N GLY A 5 -3.07 -3.55 -4.10
CA GLY A 5 -2.84 -3.95 -5.49
C GLY A 5 -3.62 -5.19 -5.94
N GLY A 6 -3.65 -5.42 -7.26
CA GLY A 6 -4.41 -6.50 -7.87
C GLY A 6 -4.88 -6.19 -9.30
N PHE A 7 -5.94 -6.88 -9.73
CA PHE A 7 -6.56 -6.74 -11.05
C PHE A 7 -8.08 -6.63 -10.93
N ALA A 8 -8.68 -5.82 -11.79
CA ALA A 8 -10.12 -5.77 -11.96
C ALA A 8 -10.48 -6.22 -13.37
N ARG A 9 -11.53 -7.03 -13.49
CA ARG A 9 -12.12 -7.47 -14.75
C ARG A 9 -13.57 -7.04 -14.81
N ILE A 10 -13.99 -6.59 -15.99
CA ILE A 10 -15.38 -6.24 -16.30
C ILE A 10 -15.87 -7.16 -17.41
N GLY A 11 -17.05 -7.76 -17.25
CA GLY A 11 -17.67 -8.59 -18.28
C GLY A 11 -19.05 -9.09 -17.83
N ASN A 12 -19.94 -9.39 -18.78
CA ASN A 12 -21.30 -9.88 -18.48
C ASN A 12 -22.08 -9.02 -17.46
N ASN A 13 -21.89 -7.69 -17.49
CA ASN A 13 -22.47 -6.76 -16.51
C ASN A 13 -22.04 -7.02 -15.04
N GLU A 14 -20.92 -7.70 -14.84
CA GLU A 14 -20.29 -7.96 -13.54
C GLU A 14 -18.88 -7.37 -13.49
N VAL A 15 -18.49 -6.90 -12.30
CA VAL A 15 -17.13 -6.46 -11.99
C VAL A 15 -16.54 -7.40 -10.96
N THR A 16 -15.44 -8.07 -11.32
CA THR A 16 -14.68 -8.95 -10.43
C THR A 16 -13.34 -8.29 -10.10
N VAL A 17 -13.00 -8.18 -8.82
CA VAL A 17 -11.73 -7.62 -8.36
C VAL A 17 -10.95 -8.69 -7.61
N LEU A 18 -9.75 -9.02 -8.10
CA LEU A 18 -8.78 -9.89 -7.46
C LEU A 18 -7.68 -9.00 -6.87
N VAL A 19 -7.49 -9.08 -5.56
CA VAL A 19 -6.51 -8.26 -4.84
C VAL A 19 -5.46 -9.16 -4.19
N ASN A 20 -4.24 -8.63 -4.03
CA ASN A 20 -3.17 -9.36 -3.37
C ASN A 20 -3.41 -9.43 -1.86
N ASP A 21 -3.69 -8.29 -1.25
CA ASP A 21 -4.06 -8.17 0.16
C ASP A 21 -5.18 -7.13 0.34
N ALA A 22 -5.99 -7.33 1.38
CA ALA A 22 -7.07 -6.44 1.76
C ALA A 22 -7.22 -6.38 3.27
N GLU A 23 -7.39 -5.17 3.79
CA GLU A 23 -7.60 -4.93 5.21
C GLU A 23 -8.87 -4.12 5.44
N LYS A 24 -9.67 -4.49 6.45
CA LYS A 24 -10.87 -3.71 6.79
C LYS A 24 -10.43 -2.41 7.45
N GLY A 25 -11.14 -1.32 7.14
CA GLY A 25 -10.81 -0.02 7.74
C GLY A 25 -10.99 0.02 9.26
N SER A 26 -11.82 -0.86 9.82
CA SER A 26 -11.99 -1.03 11.27
C SER A 26 -10.79 -1.68 11.95
N ASP A 27 -10.00 -2.43 11.19
CA ASP A 27 -8.92 -3.26 11.71
C ASP A 27 -7.58 -2.52 11.62
N ILE A 28 -7.53 -1.44 10.83
CA ILE A 28 -6.35 -0.56 10.68
C ILE A 28 -6.18 0.25 11.97
N ASP A 29 -5.04 0.08 12.64
CA ASP A 29 -4.61 0.96 13.72
C ASP A 29 -3.99 2.26 13.13
N PRO A 30 -4.60 3.44 13.35
CA PRO A 30 -4.09 4.69 12.81
C PRO A 30 -2.74 5.10 13.41
N GLN A 31 -2.42 4.69 14.64
CA GLN A 31 -1.13 4.98 15.26
C GLN A 31 -0.02 4.13 14.65
N GLU A 32 -0.27 2.83 14.44
CA GLU A 32 0.68 1.94 13.77
C GLU A 32 0.94 2.39 12.33
N ALA A 33 -0.13 2.74 11.59
CA ALA A 33 -0.03 3.24 10.22
C ALA A 33 0.81 4.54 10.16
N GLN A 34 0.57 5.47 11.10
CA GLN A 34 1.31 6.73 11.18
C GLN A 34 2.80 6.51 11.51
N GLN A 35 3.10 5.65 12.48
CA GLN A 35 4.49 5.32 12.83
C GLN A 35 5.22 4.67 11.65
N THR A 36 4.55 3.77 10.93
CA THR A 36 5.11 3.11 9.75
C THR A 36 5.43 4.12 8.65
N LEU A 37 4.55 5.10 8.42
CA LEU A 37 4.78 6.19 7.48
C LEU A 37 6.00 7.02 7.88
N GLU A 38 6.13 7.42 9.15
CA GLU A 38 7.27 8.22 9.62
C GLU A 38 8.60 7.49 9.44
N ILE A 39 8.63 6.18 9.68
CA ILE A 39 9.81 5.34 9.44
C ILE A 39 10.14 5.28 7.94
N ALA A 40 9.13 5.08 7.09
CA ALA A 40 9.31 5.03 5.64
C ALA A 40 9.86 6.37 5.10
N GLU A 41 9.30 7.50 5.54
CA GLU A 41 9.79 8.83 5.17
C GLU A 41 11.24 9.07 5.65
N ALA A 42 11.57 8.64 6.87
CA ALA A 42 12.92 8.75 7.39
C ALA A 42 13.91 7.90 6.58
N ASN A 43 13.49 6.72 6.14
CA ASN A 43 14.30 5.85 5.27
C ASN A 43 14.47 6.46 3.87
N LEU A 44 13.42 7.05 3.31
CA LEU A 44 13.48 7.75 2.03
C LEU A 44 14.47 8.93 2.08
N ARG A 45 14.48 9.71 3.17
CA ARG A 45 15.43 10.81 3.37
C ARG A 45 16.88 10.35 3.47
N LYS A 46 17.11 9.12 3.94
CA LYS A 46 18.45 8.50 4.07
C LYS A 46 18.86 7.72 2.81
N ALA A 47 17.97 7.52 1.85
CA ALA A 47 18.27 6.76 0.64
C ALA A 47 19.14 7.58 -0.31
N GLU A 48 20.36 7.11 -0.57
CA GLU A 48 21.32 7.80 -1.44
C GLU A 48 21.38 7.16 -2.85
N GLY A 49 21.10 5.86 -2.94
CA GLY A 49 21.09 5.13 -4.21
C GLY A 49 19.78 5.27 -4.98
N LYS A 50 19.85 5.40 -6.31
CA LYS A 50 18.65 5.48 -7.20
C LYS A 50 17.63 4.37 -6.95
N ARG A 51 18.10 3.13 -6.74
CA ARG A 51 17.24 1.98 -6.44
C ARG A 51 16.61 2.08 -5.06
N GLN A 52 17.37 2.48 -4.05
CA GLN A 52 16.88 2.66 -2.68
C GLN A 52 15.83 3.78 -2.60
N ILE A 53 16.02 4.87 -3.35
CA ILE A 53 15.04 5.96 -3.44
C ILE A 53 13.75 5.48 -4.10
N ILE A 54 13.82 4.60 -5.10
CA ILE A 54 12.63 4.05 -5.76
C ILE A 54 11.89 3.08 -4.83
N GLU A 55 12.61 2.25 -4.08
CA GLU A 55 12.01 1.27 -3.15
C GLU A 55 11.49 1.92 -1.85
N ALA A 56 12.00 3.08 -1.45
CA ALA A 56 11.56 3.81 -0.26
C ALA A 56 10.49 4.89 -0.52
N ARG A 57 10.09 5.08 -1.79
CA ARG A 57 8.99 5.97 -2.20
C ARG A 57 7.65 5.27 -2.05
#